data_AF-A0A6B0XSB2-F1
#
_entry.id   AF-A0A6B0XSB2-F1
#
_cell.length_a   1.000
_cell.length_b   1.000
_cell.length_c   1.000
_cell.angle_alpha   90.00
_cell.angle_beta   90.00
_cell.angle_gamma   90.00
#
_symmetry.space_group_name_H-M   'P 1'
#
loop_
_entity.id
_entity.type
_entity.pdbx_description
1 polymer ?
#
loop_
_entity_poly.entity_id
_entity_poly.type
_entity_poly.pdbx_seq_one_letter_code
_entity_poly.pdbx_strand_id
1 'polypeptide(L)' 'MGIFIGDDTRLLVQGITGRDGSFHTRQMLEYGTRVVAGVTPGKGGQTFDDTVPVFDT' A
#
# COMPACT_ATOMS: atom_id res chain seq x y z
N MET A 1 18.76 6.17 -0.80
CA MET A 1 19.26 5.32 0.30
C MET A 1 18.81 5.94 1.61
N GLY A 2 17.95 5.27 2.37
CA GLY A 2 17.57 5.69 3.72
C GLY A 2 18.41 4.96 4.78
N ILE A 3 18.40 5.45 6.01
CA ILE A 3 19.17 4.85 7.12
C ILE A 3 18.52 3.52 7.59
N PHE A 4 17.20 3.38 7.46
CA PHE A 4 16.43 2.20 7.87
C PHE A 4 15.59 1.56 6.75
N ILE A 5 15.55 2.17 5.57
CA ILE A 5 14.71 1.76 4.44
C ILE A 5 15.52 1.76 3.15
N GLY A 6 15.26 0.74 2.34
CA GLY A 6 15.99 0.42 1.12
C GLY A 6 15.18 -0.44 0.17
N ASP A 7 15.83 -0.93 -0.88
CA ASP A 7 15.15 -1.63 -1.99
C ASP A 7 14.53 -2.96 -1.56
N ASP A 8 14.92 -3.52 -0.43
CA ASP A 8 14.36 -4.74 0.15
C ASP A 8 13.10 -4.49 1.00
N THR A 9 12.83 -3.22 1.35
CA THR A 9 11.72 -2.83 2.21
C THR A 9 10.38 -3.26 1.61
N ARG A 10 9.55 -3.91 2.43
CA ARG A 10 8.16 -4.26 2.10
C ARG A 10 7.25 -3.31 2.85
N LEU A 11 6.44 -2.55 2.14
CA LEU A 11 5.61 -1.49 2.70
C LEU A 11 4.14 -1.91 2.74
N LEU A 12 3.48 -1.62 3.86
CA LEU A 12 2.03 -1.74 4.06
C LEU A 12 1.45 -0.32 4.17
N VAL A 13 0.28 -0.08 3.58
CA VAL A 13 -0.47 1.17 3.76
C VAL A 13 -1.74 0.96 4.58
N GLN A 14 -1.82 1.56 5.76
CA GLN A 14 -3.05 1.62 6.55
C GLN A 14 -3.94 2.76 6.04
N GLY A 15 -5.23 2.48 5.80
CA GLY A 15 -6.15 3.42 5.16
C GLY A 15 -5.96 3.55 3.65
N ILE A 16 -5.45 2.49 2.99
CA ILE A 16 -5.16 2.47 1.55
C ILE A 16 -6.36 2.87 0.68
N THR A 17 -7.58 2.54 1.08
CA THR A 17 -8.81 2.87 0.32
C THR A 17 -9.39 4.24 0.66
N GLY A 18 -8.74 5.01 1.54
CA GLY A 18 -9.10 6.41 1.82
C GLY A 18 -8.62 7.34 0.70
N ARG A 19 -9.13 8.58 0.65
CA ARG A 19 -8.80 9.55 -0.40
C ARG A 19 -7.29 9.75 -0.58
N ASP A 20 -6.59 10.11 0.50
CA ASP A 20 -5.17 10.42 0.44
C ASP A 20 -4.30 9.16 0.39
N GLY A 21 -4.71 8.10 1.10
CA GLY A 21 -4.08 6.79 1.05
C GLY A 21 -4.05 6.23 -0.37
N SER A 22 -5.17 6.33 -1.08
CA SER A 22 -5.28 5.87 -2.47
C SER A 22 -4.41 6.72 -3.40
N PHE A 23 -4.45 8.04 -3.23
CA PHE A 23 -3.68 8.98 -4.05
C PHE A 23 -2.17 8.74 -3.95
N HIS A 24 -1.65 8.66 -2.71
CA HIS A 24 -0.21 8.44 -2.51
C HIS A 24 0.22 7.02 -2.84
N THR A 25 -0.62 6.01 -2.60
CA THR A 25 -0.28 4.62 -2.93
C THR A 25 -0.08 4.44 -4.43
N ARG A 26 -0.90 5.09 -5.27
CA ARG A 26 -0.70 5.09 -6.73
C ARG A 26 0.67 5.64 -7.14
N GLN A 27 1.04 6.78 -6.57
CA GLN A 27 2.33 7.40 -6.83
C GLN A 27 3.49 6.52 -6.34
N MET A 28 3.33 5.86 -5.19
CA MET A 28 4.32 4.92 -4.66
C MET A 28 4.51 3.72 -5.60
N LEU A 29 3.42 3.13 -6.09
CA LEU A 29 3.46 2.02 -7.04
C LEU A 29 4.11 2.43 -8.37
N GLU A 30 3.72 3.59 -8.92
CA GLU A 30 4.31 4.15 -10.15
C GLU A 30 5.82 4.42 -9.98
N TYR A 31 6.23 4.88 -8.80
CA TYR A 31 7.64 5.09 -8.47
C TYR A 31 8.44 3.78 -8.28
N GLY A 32 7.77 2.63 -8.17
CA GLY A 32 8.39 1.32 -7.95
C GLY A 32 8.59 0.96 -6.48
N THR A 33 7.92 1.66 -5.56
CA THR A 33 7.88 1.27 -4.14
C THR A 33 7.17 -0.07 -4.00
N ARG A 34 7.76 -0.98 -3.22
CA ARG A 34 7.20 -2.31 -2.99
C ARG A 34 6.10 -2.28 -1.93
N VAL A 35 4.94 -1.76 -2.32
CA VAL A 35 3.71 -1.85 -1.51
C VAL A 35 3.15 -3.27 -1.64
N VAL A 36 3.15 -4.04 -0.55
CA VAL A 36 2.78 -5.46 -0.56
C VAL A 36 1.39 -5.74 0.02
N ALA A 37 0.82 -4.77 0.73
CA ALA A 37 -0.47 -4.90 1.36
C ALA A 37 -1.08 -3.51 1.61
N GLY A 38 -2.40 -3.48 1.77
CA GLY A 38 -3.09 -2.37 2.39
C GLY A 38 -4.09 -2.85 3.43
N VAL A 39 -4.44 -1.99 4.38
CA VAL A 39 -5.43 -2.30 5.42
C VAL A 39 -6.56 -1.28 5.38
N THR A 40 -7.80 -1.76 5.38
CA THR A 40 -8.99 -0.95 5.66
C THR A 40 -10.03 -1.84 6.34
N PRO A 41 -10.37 -1.60 7.61
CA PRO A 41 -11.39 -2.37 8.32
C PRO A 41 -12.73 -2.38 7.58
N GLY A 42 -13.29 -3.57 7.37
CA GLY A 42 -14.55 -3.79 6.65
C GLY A 42 -14.39 -3.87 5.12
N LYS A 43 -13.16 -3.84 4.61
CA LYS A 43 -12.86 -3.97 3.17
C LYS A 43 -11.81 -5.06 2.87
N GLY A 44 -11.57 -5.96 3.82
CA GLY A 44 -10.72 -7.12 3.60
C GLY A 44 -11.18 -7.97 2.41
N GLY A 45 -10.23 -8.51 1.66
CA GLY A 45 -10.47 -9.34 0.47
C GLY A 45 -10.59 -8.55 -0.84
N GLN A 46 -10.59 -7.21 -0.78
CA GLN A 46 -10.50 -6.38 -1.99
C GLN A 46 -9.06 -6.31 -2.51
N THR A 47 -8.90 -5.85 -3.74
CA THR A 47 -7.60 -5.53 -4.32
C THR A 47 -7.58 -4.06 -4.71
N PHE A 48 -6.58 -3.32 -4.24
CA PHE A 48 -6.34 -1.93 -4.61
C PHE A 48 -5.57 -1.88 -5.94
N ASP A 49 -6.13 -1.16 -6.91
CA ASP A 49 -5.62 -1.01 -8.29
C ASP A 49 -5.13 -2.36 -8.88
N ASP A 50 -5.90 -3.43 -8.67
CA ASP A 50 -5.69 -4.81 -9.15
C ASP A 50 -4.32 -5.44 -8.79
N THR A 51 -3.54 -4.81 -7.92
CA THR A 51 -2.15 -5.19 -7.64
C THR A 51 -1.86 -5.39 -6.16
N VAL A 52 -2.52 -4.65 -5.26
CA VAL A 52 -2.24 -4.70 -3.81
C VAL A 52 -3.41 -5.31 -3.05
N PRO A 53 -3.25 -6.44 -2.35
CA PRO A 53 -4.32 -7.02 -1.55
C PRO A 53 -4.67 -6.15 -0.33
N VAL A 54 -5.96 -6.04 -0.04
CA VAL A 54 -6.50 -5.29 1.11
C VAL A 54 -6.97 -6.25 2.20
N PHE A 55 -6.56 -5.99 3.43
CA PHE A 55 -6.90 -6.77 4.62
C PHE A 55 -7.74 -5.93 5.60
N ASP A 56 -8.49 -6.62 6.47
CA ASP A 56 -9.21 -5.97 7.56
C ASP A 56 -8.30 -5.56 8.72
N THR A 57 -7.21 -6.32 8.93
CA THR A 57 -6.21 -6.14 9.99
C THR A 57 -4.81 -6.37 9.46
#